data_AF-A0A0A3IBH8-F1
#
_entry.id   AF-A0A0A3IBH8-F1
#
_cell.length_a   1.000
_cell.length_b   1.000
_cell.length_c   1.000
_cell.angle_alpha   90.00
_cell.angle_beta   90.00
_cell.angle_gamma   90.00
#
_symmetry.space_group_name_H-M   'P 1'
#
loop_
_entity.id
_entity.type
_entity.pdbx_description
1 polymer ?
#
loop_
_entity_poly.entity_id
_entity_poly.type
_entity_poly.pdbx_seq_one_letter_code
_entity_poly.pdbx_strand_id
1 'polypeptide(L)'
;MLEKGKIFVVGFGPGDYEHITKRAVDALKQSDYIIGYKTYVELIEHLVTAKSIVSTGMTEEVSRAQEAVRQAEAGNIVSVISSGDAGVYGMAGLVYEVLIEQGWTEATGIAVEVVPGISAINSCASLLGAPVMHDACTISLSDHLTPWTVIEKRIEAAAMADFVIAFYNPKSGRRTRQIVEAQRILLKYRSPATPVGLVKSAYRESQNIVLTTLAEMLEHDIGMLTTVVVGNSSTFFYDNKIITPRGYQRKYTLGEEVQPLKPHQRLRKENEPWALDQETGEAKDGFERIEVPKKLKKSTLEMAHMALELVSGKSTPIVKQTMESIFEFAVSPGVANKIITPKQMMLLAEIAGEEGTIEYTPEHRLLVKIPTEQPEEVVGRLRDEGLLVLPIGDVLNVKACDFCYGEKAESIPYAEEIAKTLGGMKLPKELHIGFNGCGMACYRAVFDDIGIVYRKKKFDLFIGAKPVGRTAHAAQPVAEGVEPEEIVPLLTKIIDEYKQNAHPNERLFKYFKRVKKILHYTYQDMSCKIEVEPAPCGD
;
A
#
# COMPACT_ATOMS: atom_id res chain seq x y z
N MET A 1 0.92 -23.27 53.70
CA MET A 1 1.74 -23.14 52.48
C MET A 1 2.33 -21.74 52.51
N LEU A 2 3.65 -21.57 52.34
CA LEU A 2 4.20 -20.23 52.09
C LEU A 2 3.47 -19.65 50.87
N GLU A 3 2.99 -18.41 50.96
CA GLU A 3 2.43 -17.73 49.78
C GLU A 3 3.52 -17.67 48.72
N LYS A 4 3.23 -18.22 47.54
CA LYS A 4 4.15 -18.14 46.40
C LYS A 4 4.26 -16.69 45.96
N GLY A 5 5.48 -16.27 45.62
CA GLY A 5 5.75 -14.92 45.14
C GLY A 5 5.20 -14.68 43.73
N LYS A 6 5.61 -13.54 43.15
CA LYS A 6 5.14 -13.11 41.83
C LYS A 6 6.31 -12.57 41.01
N ILE A 7 6.33 -12.88 39.71
CA ILE A 7 7.25 -12.28 38.74
C ILE A 7 6.50 -11.28 37.87
N PHE A 8 6.99 -10.05 37.87
CA PHE A 8 6.68 -9.07 36.83
C PHE A 8 7.80 -9.06 35.80
N VAL A 9 7.48 -9.30 34.52
CA VAL A 9 8.44 -9.08 33.43
C VAL A 9 8.12 -7.72 32.81
N VAL A 10 8.91 -6.70 33.13
CA VAL A 10 8.56 -5.30 32.92
C VAL A 10 9.31 -4.71 31.73
N GLY A 11 8.58 -4.36 30.67
CA GLY A 11 9.05 -3.45 29.64
C GLY A 11 8.92 -2.00 30.11
N PHE A 12 10.02 -1.31 30.37
CA PHE A 12 9.96 0.08 30.85
C PHE A 12 9.98 1.13 29.73
N GLY A 13 9.97 0.72 28.46
CA GLY A 13 9.99 1.66 27.33
C GLY A 13 11.39 2.20 27.01
N PRO A 14 11.51 3.37 26.36
CA PRO A 14 12.78 3.87 25.86
C PRO A 14 13.74 4.32 26.96
N GLY A 15 13.28 4.57 28.19
CA GLY A 15 14.13 4.95 29.33
C GLY A 15 13.90 6.36 29.85
N ASP A 16 13.09 7.17 29.18
CA ASP A 16 12.55 8.41 29.72
C ASP A 16 11.32 8.14 30.58
N TYR A 17 11.21 8.87 31.70
CA TYR A 17 10.10 8.75 32.64
C TYR A 17 8.72 9.00 31.99
N GLU A 18 8.60 9.97 31.08
CA GLU A 18 7.34 10.32 30.42
C GLU A 18 6.84 9.22 29.48
N HIS A 19 7.73 8.30 29.07
CA HIS A 19 7.44 7.20 28.16
C HIS A 19 7.33 5.84 28.87
N ILE A 20 7.36 5.82 30.21
CA ILE A 20 7.12 4.62 31.00
C ILE A 20 5.61 4.49 31.26
N THR A 21 5.07 3.30 31.02
CA THR A 21 3.64 3.06 31.29
C THR A 21 3.37 3.10 32.79
N LYS A 22 2.18 3.59 33.17
CA LYS A 22 1.75 3.60 34.57
C LYS A 22 1.84 2.22 35.22
N ARG A 23 1.47 1.16 34.47
CA ARG A 23 1.53 -0.22 34.95
C ARG A 23 2.96 -0.68 35.26
N ALA A 24 3.95 -0.27 34.44
CA ALA A 24 5.36 -0.58 34.68
C ALA A 24 5.86 0.09 35.97
N VAL A 25 5.54 1.37 36.18
CA VAL A 25 5.87 2.08 37.44
C VAL A 25 5.24 1.37 38.64
N ASP A 26 3.97 0.97 38.55
CA ASP A 26 3.27 0.30 39.65
C ASP A 26 3.84 -1.09 39.93
N ALA A 27 4.28 -1.83 38.90
CA ALA A 27 4.95 -3.12 39.06
C ALA A 27 6.31 -2.95 39.78
N LEU A 28 7.11 -1.97 39.39
CA LEU A 28 8.41 -1.70 40.02
C LEU A 28 8.27 -1.32 41.50
N LYS A 29 7.22 -0.55 41.84
CA LYS A 29 6.93 -0.16 43.24
C LYS A 29 6.43 -1.31 44.11
N GLN A 30 5.75 -2.30 43.51
CA GLN A 30 5.27 -3.49 44.21
C GLN A 30 6.36 -4.51 44.48
N SER A 31 7.49 -4.44 43.77
CA SER A 31 8.52 -5.46 43.81
C SER A 31 9.49 -5.31 44.99
N ASP A 32 9.75 -6.42 45.66
CA ASP A 32 10.80 -6.56 46.66
C ASP A 32 12.19 -6.60 46.01
N TYR A 33 12.30 -7.23 44.83
CA TYR A 33 13.55 -7.40 44.08
C TYR A 33 13.43 -6.88 42.65
N ILE A 34 14.47 -6.19 42.18
CA ILE A 34 14.59 -5.80 40.77
C ILE A 34 15.82 -6.46 40.17
N ILE A 35 15.62 -7.15 39.05
CA ILE A 35 16.66 -7.89 38.33
C ILE A 35 16.77 -7.33 36.93
N GLY A 36 17.96 -6.87 36.55
CA GLY A 36 18.17 -6.22 35.27
C GLY A 36 19.62 -6.06 34.89
N TYR A 37 19.85 -5.62 33.66
CA TYR A 37 21.17 -5.18 33.23
C TYR A 37 21.52 -3.84 33.91
N LYS A 38 22.78 -3.67 34.33
CA LYS A 38 23.23 -2.51 35.12
C LYS A 38 22.79 -1.16 34.54
N THR A 39 22.95 -0.94 33.23
CA THR A 39 22.58 0.34 32.62
C THR A 39 21.06 0.57 32.59
N TYR A 40 20.24 -0.49 32.60
CA TYR A 40 18.79 -0.36 32.67
C TYR A 40 18.32 -0.03 34.08
N VAL A 41 18.99 -0.61 35.08
CA VAL A 41 18.77 -0.29 36.48
C VAL A 41 19.06 1.19 36.74
N GLU A 42 20.19 1.70 36.25
CA GLU A 42 20.57 3.13 36.38
C GLU A 42 19.50 4.07 35.78
N LEU A 43 18.90 3.70 34.65
CA LEU A 43 17.84 4.51 34.02
C LEU A 43 16.57 4.63 34.87
N ILE A 44 16.24 3.58 35.65
CA ILE A 44 15.02 3.54 36.44
C ILE A 44 15.27 3.80 37.93
N GLU A 45 16.50 4.08 38.35
CA GLU A 45 16.90 4.16 39.76
C GLU A 45 16.00 5.10 40.58
N HIS A 46 15.61 6.23 39.99
CA HIS A 46 14.70 7.23 40.57
C HIS A 46 13.26 6.74 40.80
N LEU A 47 12.88 5.58 40.23
CA LEU A 47 11.54 4.97 40.30
C LEU A 47 11.50 3.77 41.23
N VAL A 48 12.66 3.29 41.66
CA VAL A 48 12.79 2.08 42.43
C VAL A 48 12.64 2.36 43.92
N THR A 49 11.71 1.65 44.55
CA THR A 49 11.58 1.57 46.02
C THR A 49 11.91 0.17 46.56
N ALA A 50 12.52 -0.69 45.73
CA ALA A 50 12.75 -2.11 46.01
C ALA A 50 13.79 -2.33 47.11
N LYS A 51 13.65 -3.45 47.82
CA LYS A 51 14.53 -3.84 48.94
C LYS A 51 15.92 -4.26 48.47
N SER A 52 16.04 -4.78 47.25
CA SER A 52 17.31 -5.23 46.67
C SER A 52 17.31 -5.15 45.15
N ILE A 53 18.47 -4.80 44.59
CA ILE A 53 18.71 -4.70 43.15
C ILE A 53 19.81 -5.70 42.78
N VAL A 54 19.48 -6.66 41.92
CA VAL A 54 20.43 -7.64 41.38
C VAL A 54 20.79 -7.23 39.96
N SER A 55 21.97 -6.65 39.78
CA SER A 55 22.49 -6.27 38.47
C SER A 55 23.52 -7.28 37.96
N THR A 56 23.31 -7.87 36.79
CA THR A 56 24.29 -8.76 36.14
C THR A 56 24.83 -8.17 34.83
N GLY A 57 25.87 -8.80 34.28
CA GLY A 57 26.49 -8.40 33.00
C GLY A 57 25.62 -8.70 31.77
N MET A 58 26.03 -8.21 30.59
CA MET A 58 25.21 -8.27 29.37
C MET A 58 24.94 -9.70 28.86
N THR A 59 25.87 -10.65 29.06
CA THR A 59 25.81 -12.05 28.55
C THR A 59 25.14 -13.04 29.49
N GLU A 60 24.48 -12.55 30.53
CA GLU A 60 23.95 -13.33 31.64
C GLU A 60 22.41 -13.27 31.70
N GLU A 61 21.75 -13.39 30.55
CA GLU A 61 20.29 -13.35 30.48
C GLU A 61 19.64 -14.56 31.18
N VAL A 62 20.17 -15.76 30.95
CA VAL A 62 19.65 -17.00 31.58
C VAL A 62 19.78 -16.95 33.10
N SER A 63 20.91 -16.45 33.64
CA SER A 63 21.10 -16.36 35.09
C SER A 63 20.15 -15.33 35.73
N ARG A 64 19.80 -14.23 35.03
CA ARG A 64 18.75 -13.31 35.49
C ARG A 64 17.40 -13.99 35.62
N ALA A 65 17.02 -14.79 34.62
CA ALA A 65 15.77 -15.52 34.65
C ALA A 65 15.76 -16.56 35.78
N GLN A 66 16.83 -17.34 35.94
CA GLN A 66 16.97 -18.31 37.02
C GLN A 66 16.90 -17.67 38.40
N GLU A 67 17.56 -16.54 38.61
CA GLU A 67 17.52 -15.82 39.88
C GLU A 67 16.12 -15.24 40.17
N ALA A 68 15.43 -14.75 39.14
CA ALA A 68 14.06 -14.25 39.29
C ALA A 68 13.11 -15.34 39.77
N VAL A 69 13.21 -16.53 39.18
CA VAL A 69 12.40 -17.69 39.60
C VAL A 69 12.73 -18.10 41.02
N ARG A 70 14.02 -18.23 41.36
CA ARG A 70 14.46 -18.58 42.72
C ARG A 70 13.90 -17.64 43.79
N GLN A 71 13.95 -16.33 43.54
CA GLN A 71 13.44 -15.33 44.47
C GLN A 71 11.90 -15.34 44.58
N ALA A 72 11.20 -15.57 43.47
CA ALA A 72 9.74 -15.67 43.49
C ALA A 72 9.25 -16.95 44.18
N GLU A 73 9.96 -18.07 44.03
CA GLU A 73 9.67 -19.30 44.77
C GLU A 73 9.92 -19.16 46.27
N ALA A 74 10.85 -18.29 46.68
CA ALA A 74 11.06 -17.92 48.07
C ALA A 74 9.95 -17.01 48.65
N GLY A 75 8.95 -16.64 47.86
CA GLY A 75 7.79 -15.84 48.29
C GLY A 75 7.91 -14.35 47.98
N ASN A 76 8.96 -13.90 47.29
CA ASN A 76 9.18 -12.48 47.01
C ASN A 76 8.46 -12.01 45.74
N ILE A 77 8.16 -10.71 45.66
CA ILE A 77 7.71 -10.07 44.42
C ILE A 77 8.93 -9.56 43.65
N VAL A 78 9.10 -10.02 42.41
CA VAL A 78 10.31 -9.79 41.61
C VAL A 78 9.96 -9.10 40.31
N SER A 79 10.62 -7.99 39.99
CA SER A 79 10.56 -7.36 38.66
C SER A 79 11.81 -7.69 37.86
N VAL A 80 11.64 -8.38 36.73
CA VAL A 80 12.66 -8.57 35.71
C VAL A 80 12.48 -7.50 34.64
N ILE A 81 13.43 -6.57 34.54
CA ILE A 81 13.28 -5.37 33.69
C ILE A 81 13.88 -5.59 32.29
N SER A 82 13.25 -5.00 31.29
CA SER A 82 13.70 -4.95 29.89
C SER A 82 13.49 -3.55 29.32
N SER A 83 14.49 -3.04 28.60
CA SER A 83 14.33 -1.80 27.82
C SER A 83 13.37 -2.04 26.66
N GLY A 84 12.52 -1.06 26.37
CA GLY A 84 11.47 -1.20 25.37
C GLY A 84 10.34 -2.07 25.90
N ASP A 85 9.98 -3.11 25.14
CA ASP A 85 8.99 -4.09 25.52
C ASP A 85 9.66 -5.41 25.95
N ALA A 86 9.14 -6.06 27.00
CA ALA A 86 9.72 -7.29 27.52
C ALA A 86 9.58 -8.49 26.57
N GLY A 87 8.61 -8.46 25.66
CA GLY A 87 8.38 -9.49 24.64
C GLY A 87 9.18 -9.30 23.36
N VAL A 88 9.74 -8.10 23.11
CA VAL A 88 10.50 -7.81 21.89
C VAL A 88 12.00 -7.86 22.17
N TYR A 89 12.60 -9.02 21.91
CA TYR A 89 14.02 -9.31 22.19
C TYR A 89 14.42 -9.04 23.67
N GLY A 90 13.46 -9.16 24.58
CA GLY A 90 13.62 -8.93 26.02
C GLY A 90 13.57 -10.22 26.85
N MET A 91 13.31 -10.07 28.15
CA MET A 91 13.41 -11.16 29.12
C MET A 91 12.20 -12.10 29.20
N ALA A 92 11.06 -11.76 28.59
CA ALA A 92 9.82 -12.54 28.77
C ALA A 92 9.96 -13.99 28.30
N GLY A 93 10.51 -14.21 27.11
CA GLY A 93 10.72 -15.55 26.56
C GLY A 93 11.62 -16.40 27.46
N LEU A 94 12.76 -15.85 27.89
CA LEU A 94 13.72 -16.56 28.75
C LEU A 94 13.15 -16.89 30.14
N VAL A 95 12.34 -16.01 30.72
CA VAL A 95 11.66 -16.30 31.99
C VAL A 95 10.71 -17.49 31.83
N TYR A 96 9.93 -17.53 30.75
CA TYR A 96 9.06 -18.68 30.48
C TYR A 96 9.85 -19.96 30.18
N GLU A 97 10.94 -19.90 29.42
CA GLU A 97 11.79 -21.06 29.13
C GLU A 97 12.34 -21.69 30.42
N VAL A 98 12.86 -20.88 31.35
CA VAL A 98 13.35 -21.36 32.65
C VAL A 98 12.22 -21.94 33.50
N LEU A 99 11.04 -21.32 33.49
CA LEU A 99 9.88 -21.85 34.21
C LEU A 99 9.42 -23.20 33.67
N ILE A 100 9.36 -23.34 32.35
CA ILE A 100 8.99 -24.60 31.68
C ILE A 100 9.99 -25.70 32.02
N GLU A 101 11.29 -25.41 32.01
CA GLU A 101 12.34 -26.36 32.39
C GLU A 101 12.17 -26.86 33.85
N GLN A 102 11.65 -26.02 34.73
CA GLN A 102 11.34 -26.34 36.13
C GLN A 102 9.95 -26.98 36.34
N GLY A 103 9.22 -27.28 35.27
CA GLY A 103 7.90 -27.93 35.35
C GLY A 103 6.77 -27.00 35.79
N TRP A 104 6.94 -25.68 35.61
CA TRP A 104 5.91 -24.69 35.93
C TRP A 104 4.63 -24.88 35.10
N THR A 105 3.49 -24.63 35.73
CA THR A 105 2.20 -24.45 35.05
C THR A 105 1.49 -23.23 35.61
N GLU A 106 0.67 -22.56 34.81
CA GLU A 106 -0.06 -21.36 35.26
C GLU A 106 -0.98 -21.63 36.47
N ALA A 107 -1.55 -22.84 36.57
CA ALA A 107 -2.49 -23.21 37.63
C ALA A 107 -1.83 -23.45 39.00
N THR A 108 -0.60 -23.97 39.01
CA THR A 108 0.08 -24.40 40.25
C THR A 108 1.39 -23.68 40.53
N GLY A 109 1.93 -22.96 39.56
CA GLY A 109 3.21 -22.26 39.63
C GLY A 109 3.14 -20.89 40.30
N ILE A 110 4.26 -20.16 40.24
CA ILE A 110 4.32 -18.74 40.63
C ILE A 110 3.52 -17.89 39.65
N ALA A 111 2.91 -16.80 40.13
CA ALA A 111 2.20 -15.87 39.25
C ALA A 111 3.22 -15.10 38.38
N VAL A 112 2.97 -15.04 37.08
CA VAL A 112 3.81 -14.31 36.12
C VAL A 112 2.94 -13.29 35.39
N GLU A 113 3.37 -12.04 35.35
CA GLU A 113 2.70 -10.98 34.61
C GLU A 113 3.70 -10.23 33.73
N VAL A 114 3.47 -10.26 32.41
CA VAL A 114 4.23 -9.46 31.45
C VAL A 114 3.62 -8.07 31.37
N VAL A 115 4.40 -7.05 31.71
CA VAL A 115 3.98 -5.64 31.69
C VAL A 115 4.53 -4.98 30.43
N PRO A 116 3.66 -4.47 29.54
CA PRO A 116 4.08 -3.95 28.25
C PRO A 116 4.79 -2.61 28.35
N GLY A 117 5.71 -2.38 27.41
CA GLY A 117 6.46 -1.14 27.27
C GLY A 117 6.54 -0.67 25.82
N ILE A 118 6.87 0.60 25.60
CA ILE A 118 7.00 1.16 24.24
C ILE A 118 8.29 0.64 23.62
N SER A 119 8.19 -0.24 22.63
CA SER A 119 9.36 -0.83 21.97
C SER A 119 10.16 0.20 21.15
N ALA A 120 11.40 -0.14 20.82
CA ALA A 120 12.31 0.75 20.09
C ALA A 120 11.77 1.17 18.72
N ILE A 121 11.07 0.28 17.99
CA ILE A 121 10.45 0.61 16.71
C ILE A 121 9.47 1.79 16.83
N ASN A 122 8.59 1.79 17.84
CA ASN A 122 7.62 2.86 18.05
C ASN A 122 8.29 4.13 18.59
N SER A 123 9.23 3.98 19.52
CA SER A 123 9.97 5.10 20.11
C SER A 123 10.82 5.84 19.06
N CYS A 124 11.44 5.10 18.13
CA CYS A 124 12.21 5.72 17.06
C CYS A 124 11.30 6.29 15.97
N ALA A 125 10.18 5.62 15.68
CA ALA A 125 9.21 6.11 14.70
C ALA A 125 8.63 7.47 15.06
N SER A 126 8.26 7.70 16.32
CA SER A 126 7.72 8.99 16.79
C SER A 126 8.71 10.14 16.61
N LEU A 127 10.00 9.86 16.70
CA LEU A 127 11.08 10.84 16.46
C LEU A 127 11.33 11.09 14.96
N LEU A 128 11.08 10.10 14.11
CA LEU A 128 11.30 10.17 12.66
C LEU A 128 10.10 10.71 11.87
N GLY A 129 8.88 10.62 12.40
CA GLY A 129 7.64 11.01 11.73
C GLY A 129 6.62 9.88 11.73
N ALA A 130 6.35 9.30 10.56
CA ALA A 130 5.42 8.18 10.40
C ALA A 130 6.02 7.04 9.53
N PRO A 131 7.23 6.54 9.83
CA PRO A 131 7.86 5.53 8.98
C PRO A 131 7.20 4.15 9.08
N VAL A 132 6.43 3.86 10.13
CA VAL A 132 5.90 2.52 10.44
C VAL A 132 4.37 2.45 10.28
N MET A 133 3.83 3.27 9.37
CA MET A 133 2.38 3.38 9.15
C MET A 133 1.78 2.20 8.37
N HIS A 134 2.59 1.53 7.55
CA HIS A 134 2.21 0.35 6.78
C HIS A 134 2.82 -0.91 7.41
N ASP A 135 2.52 -2.07 6.83
CA ASP A 135 3.14 -3.36 7.14
C ASP A 135 4.64 -3.22 7.45
N ALA A 136 5.01 -3.58 8.67
CA ALA A 136 6.36 -3.47 9.17
C ALA A 136 6.79 -4.74 9.91
N CYS A 137 8.10 -4.98 9.93
CA CYS A 137 8.70 -6.06 10.70
C CYS A 137 9.91 -5.58 11.50
N THR A 138 10.17 -6.26 12.61
CA THR A 138 11.38 -6.07 13.42
C THR A 138 12.33 -7.24 13.18
N ILE A 139 13.60 -6.96 12.95
CA ILE A 139 14.63 -8.00 12.77
C ILE A 139 15.83 -7.66 13.65
N SER A 140 16.22 -8.56 14.56
CA SER A 140 17.49 -8.44 15.27
C SER A 140 18.64 -8.92 14.39
N LEU A 141 19.72 -8.14 14.33
CA LEU A 141 20.98 -8.51 13.67
C LEU A 141 21.97 -9.19 14.63
N SER A 142 21.49 -9.69 15.77
CA SER A 142 22.30 -10.50 16.69
C SER A 142 22.29 -11.96 16.27
N ASP A 143 23.46 -12.49 15.90
CA ASP A 143 23.68 -13.88 15.54
C ASP A 143 24.14 -14.77 16.71
N HIS A 144 24.07 -14.26 17.94
CA HIS A 144 24.53 -14.98 19.14
C HIS A 144 23.71 -16.25 19.42
N LEU A 145 22.38 -16.16 19.32
CA LEU A 145 21.45 -17.27 19.55
C LEU A 145 20.71 -17.69 18.27
N THR A 146 20.91 -16.98 17.16
CA THR A 146 20.24 -17.25 15.89
C THR A 146 21.28 -17.31 14.78
N PRO A 147 21.40 -18.42 14.03
CA PRO A 147 22.35 -18.51 12.93
C PRO A 147 22.14 -17.38 11.90
N TRP A 148 23.23 -16.79 11.41
CA TRP A 148 23.18 -15.70 10.44
C TRP A 148 22.35 -16.05 9.19
N THR A 149 22.44 -17.29 8.70
CA THR A 149 21.69 -17.78 7.53
C THR A 149 20.16 -17.63 7.70
N VAL A 150 19.65 -17.77 8.93
CA VAL A 150 18.22 -17.57 9.23
C VAL A 150 17.89 -16.08 9.23
N ILE A 151 18.77 -15.24 9.76
CA ILE A 151 18.60 -13.78 9.78
C ILE A 151 18.61 -13.23 8.36
N GLU A 152 19.58 -13.65 7.54
CA GLU A 152 19.68 -13.31 6.12
C GLU A 152 18.39 -13.67 5.36
N LYS A 153 17.86 -14.89 5.56
CA LYS A 153 16.58 -15.30 4.99
C LYS A 153 15.42 -14.39 5.42
N ARG A 154 15.37 -13.96 6.69
CA ARG A 154 14.33 -13.03 7.18
C ARG A 154 14.45 -11.65 6.54
N ILE A 155 15.67 -11.14 6.39
CA ILE A 155 15.92 -9.85 5.73
C ILE A 155 15.49 -9.93 4.27
N GLU A 156 15.89 -10.98 3.55
CA GLU A 156 15.55 -11.17 2.14
C GLU A 156 14.04 -11.31 1.93
N ALA A 157 13.35 -12.08 2.78
CA ALA A 157 11.90 -12.19 2.74
C ALA A 157 11.19 -10.86 3.04
N ALA A 158 11.63 -10.11 4.05
CA ALA A 158 11.08 -8.79 4.37
C ALA A 158 11.34 -7.76 3.26
N ALA A 159 12.49 -7.86 2.60
CA ALA A 159 12.85 -7.04 1.44
C ALA A 159 11.94 -7.34 0.25
N MET A 160 11.79 -8.62 -0.10
CA MET A 160 10.97 -9.11 -1.20
C MET A 160 9.49 -8.80 -1.03
N ALA A 161 8.98 -8.85 0.20
CA ALA A 161 7.59 -8.52 0.52
C ALA A 161 7.36 -7.02 0.82
N ASP A 162 8.37 -6.16 0.62
CA ASP A 162 8.27 -4.70 0.76
C ASP A 162 7.79 -4.17 2.13
N PHE A 163 8.19 -4.85 3.21
CA PHE A 163 7.91 -4.39 4.59
C PHE A 163 8.74 -3.16 4.96
N VAL A 164 8.23 -2.27 5.80
CA VAL A 164 9.12 -1.37 6.57
C VAL A 164 9.92 -2.22 7.54
N ILE A 165 11.24 -2.01 7.66
CA ILE A 165 12.10 -2.86 8.50
C ILE A 165 12.74 -2.04 9.60
N ALA A 166 12.52 -2.42 10.86
CA ALA A 166 13.27 -1.91 11.99
C ALA A 166 14.33 -2.92 12.44
N PHE A 167 15.62 -2.60 12.24
CA PHE A 167 16.71 -3.42 12.73
C PHE A 167 17.03 -3.12 14.19
N TYR A 168 17.02 -4.19 14.98
CA TYR A 168 17.45 -4.21 16.36
C TYR A 168 18.87 -4.76 16.45
N ASN A 169 19.60 -4.32 17.47
CA ASN A 169 20.99 -4.71 17.72
C ASN A 169 21.87 -4.62 16.46
N PRO A 170 21.83 -3.52 15.68
CA PRO A 170 22.32 -3.51 14.31
C PRO A 170 23.84 -3.69 14.20
N LYS A 171 24.59 -3.17 15.17
CA LYS A 171 26.05 -3.24 15.20
C LYS A 171 26.57 -3.29 16.64
N SER A 172 27.69 -3.97 16.86
CA SER A 172 28.43 -3.95 18.12
C SER A 172 29.94 -3.94 17.83
N GLY A 173 30.78 -3.83 18.87
CA GLY A 173 32.23 -3.88 18.70
C GLY A 173 32.74 -5.18 18.04
N ARG A 174 32.01 -6.30 18.19
CA ARG A 174 32.32 -7.59 17.55
C ARG A 174 31.48 -7.85 16.29
N ARG A 175 30.26 -7.29 16.21
CA ARG A 175 29.29 -7.50 15.13
C ARG A 175 29.24 -6.29 14.22
N THR A 176 30.15 -6.23 13.24
CA THR A 176 30.24 -5.12 12.29
C THR A 176 29.76 -5.47 10.88
N ARG A 177 29.78 -6.76 10.52
CA ARG A 177 29.45 -7.24 9.17
C ARG A 177 27.94 -7.27 8.89
N GLN A 178 27.14 -7.55 9.91
CA GLN A 178 25.72 -7.88 9.77
C GLN A 178 24.91 -6.74 9.13
N ILE A 179 25.13 -5.50 9.57
CA ILE A 179 24.44 -4.33 9.00
C ILE A 179 24.85 -4.06 7.54
N VAL A 180 26.10 -4.36 7.18
CA VAL A 180 26.61 -4.22 5.81
C VAL A 180 25.95 -5.24 4.88
N GLU A 181 25.87 -6.50 5.32
CA GLU A 181 25.17 -7.54 4.56
C GLU A 181 23.66 -7.27 4.48
N ALA A 182 23.05 -6.76 5.56
CA ALA A 182 21.64 -6.36 5.54
C ALA A 182 21.39 -5.27 4.48
N GLN A 183 22.22 -4.24 4.42
CA GLN A 183 22.16 -3.20 3.37
C GLN A 183 22.31 -3.83 1.97
N ARG A 184 23.29 -4.72 1.78
CA ARG A 184 23.54 -5.42 0.51
C ARG A 184 22.33 -6.22 0.03
N ILE A 185 21.66 -6.94 0.94
CA ILE A 185 20.45 -7.70 0.64
C ILE A 185 19.32 -6.76 0.25
N LEU A 186 19.10 -5.69 1.02
CA LEU A 186 18.02 -4.73 0.76
C LEU A 186 18.19 -4.00 -0.58
N LEU A 187 19.42 -3.66 -0.96
CA LEU A 187 19.73 -3.02 -2.25
C LEU A 187 19.39 -3.88 -3.47
N LYS A 188 19.18 -5.20 -3.31
CA LYS A 188 18.67 -6.06 -4.39
C LYS A 188 17.18 -5.79 -4.70
N TYR A 189 16.42 -5.31 -3.72
CA TYR A 189 14.95 -5.18 -3.80
C TYR A 189 14.46 -3.73 -3.72
N ARG A 190 15.30 -2.80 -3.25
CA ARG A 190 14.92 -1.41 -2.97
C ARG A 190 15.82 -0.42 -3.67
N SER A 191 15.25 0.75 -3.96
CA SER A 191 16.02 1.89 -4.48
C SER A 191 17.12 2.29 -3.48
N PRO A 192 18.35 2.62 -3.94
CA PRO A 192 19.38 3.18 -3.08
C PRO A 192 18.94 4.48 -2.37
N ALA A 193 17.98 5.22 -2.93
CA ALA A 193 17.42 6.44 -2.36
C ALA A 193 16.32 6.20 -1.29
N THR A 194 16.03 4.94 -0.96
CA THR A 194 15.00 4.60 0.04
C THR A 194 15.31 5.28 1.38
N PRO A 195 14.36 5.99 2.01
CA PRO A 195 14.60 6.66 3.29
C PRO A 195 14.99 5.68 4.41
N VAL A 196 16.00 6.06 5.19
CA VAL A 196 16.49 5.35 6.37
C VAL A 196 16.62 6.34 7.53
N GLY A 197 16.07 5.97 8.68
CA GLY A 197 16.24 6.69 9.94
C GLY A 197 17.17 5.92 10.87
N LEU A 198 18.22 6.57 11.35
CA LEU A 198 19.10 6.04 12.41
C LEU A 198 18.79 6.81 13.69
N VAL A 199 18.30 6.11 14.70
CA VAL A 199 17.97 6.72 15.99
C VAL A 199 18.80 6.06 17.07
N LYS A 200 19.73 6.81 17.65
CA LYS A 200 20.59 6.39 18.76
C LYS A 200 20.00 6.92 20.06
N SER A 201 19.89 6.05 21.06
CA SER A 201 19.48 6.42 22.42
C SER A 201 18.19 7.24 22.47
N ALA A 202 17.14 6.78 21.77
CA ALA A 202 15.84 7.46 21.72
C ALA A 202 15.34 7.80 23.14
N TYR A 203 14.95 9.06 23.34
CA TYR A 203 14.49 9.63 24.60
C TYR A 203 15.48 9.48 25.77
N ARG A 204 16.79 9.52 25.51
CA ARG A 204 17.84 9.56 26.54
C ARG A 204 18.78 10.73 26.28
N GLU A 205 19.63 11.06 27.26
CA GLU A 205 20.54 12.22 27.18
C GLU A 205 21.40 12.25 25.90
N SER A 206 21.87 11.09 25.43
CA SER A 206 22.69 10.97 24.21
C SER A 206 21.85 10.70 22.94
N GLN A 207 20.61 11.19 22.88
CA GLN A 207 19.75 11.03 21.72
C GLN A 207 20.39 11.65 20.46
N ASN A 208 20.46 10.88 19.39
CA ASN A 208 20.90 11.37 18.09
C ASN A 208 20.05 10.77 16.97
N ILE A 209 19.55 11.62 16.08
CA ILE A 209 18.66 11.25 14.97
C ILE A 209 19.36 11.64 13.68
N VAL A 210 19.50 10.67 12.77
CA VAL A 210 20.05 10.88 11.44
C VAL A 210 19.03 10.39 10.41
N LEU A 211 18.71 11.27 9.46
CA LEU A 211 17.94 10.95 8.28
C LEU A 211 18.91 10.75 7.12
N THR A 212 18.88 9.58 6.50
CA THR A 212 19.85 9.17 5.47
C THR A 212 19.16 8.24 4.48
N THR A 213 19.88 7.78 3.46
CA THR A 213 19.35 6.87 2.44
C THR A 213 19.87 5.45 2.66
N LEU A 214 19.24 4.48 2.01
CA LEU A 214 19.72 3.09 2.02
C LEU A 214 21.15 2.99 1.47
N ALA A 215 21.56 3.86 0.53
CA ALA A 215 22.92 3.93 0.03
C ALA A 215 23.92 4.44 1.08
N GLU A 216 23.55 5.51 1.79
CA GLU A 216 24.48 6.29 2.63
C GLU A 216 24.41 5.90 4.12
N MET A 217 23.48 5.03 4.53
CA MET A 217 23.28 4.68 5.94
C MET A 217 24.54 4.18 6.67
N LEU A 218 25.49 3.57 5.95
CA LEU A 218 26.73 3.06 6.53
C LEU A 218 27.81 4.13 6.76
N GLU A 219 27.63 5.33 6.23
CA GLU A 219 28.54 6.47 6.42
C GLU A 219 28.36 7.13 7.81
N HIS A 220 27.30 6.76 8.52
CA HIS A 220 26.95 7.29 9.84
C HIS A 220 27.27 6.30 10.97
N ASP A 221 27.39 6.82 12.21
CA ASP A 221 27.63 6.00 13.39
C ASP A 221 26.42 5.11 13.72
N ILE A 222 26.58 3.80 13.53
CA ILE A 222 25.62 2.78 13.95
C ILE A 222 26.24 1.97 15.09
N GLY A 223 25.63 2.06 16.27
CA GLY A 223 26.07 1.37 17.47
C GLY A 223 25.03 0.39 18.02
N MET A 224 25.31 -0.13 19.22
CA MET A 224 24.41 -1.06 19.92
C MET A 224 23.12 -0.38 20.38
N LEU A 225 23.17 0.93 20.68
CA LEU A 225 22.04 1.75 21.11
C LEU A 225 21.29 2.40 19.94
N THR A 226 21.63 2.04 18.71
CA THR A 226 20.99 2.56 17.50
C THR A 226 19.90 1.60 17.05
N THR A 227 18.73 2.12 16.69
CA THR A 227 17.72 1.42 15.89
C THR A 227 17.75 2.00 14.48
N VAL A 228 17.76 1.12 13.49
CA VAL A 228 17.74 1.50 12.07
C VAL A 228 16.36 1.22 11.52
N VAL A 229 15.66 2.24 11.03
CA VAL A 229 14.34 2.12 10.41
C VAL A 229 14.50 2.34 8.92
N VAL A 230 14.31 1.29 8.13
CA VAL A 230 14.38 1.32 6.66
C VAL A 230 12.96 1.37 6.11
N GLY A 231 12.67 2.43 5.35
CA GLY A 231 11.41 2.58 4.63
C GLY A 231 11.20 1.49 3.56
N ASN A 232 9.95 1.32 3.15
CA ASN A 232 9.59 0.49 1.99
C ASN A 232 9.60 1.31 0.68
N SER A 233 9.19 0.69 -0.43
CA SER A 233 9.13 1.33 -1.76
C SER A 233 8.31 2.61 -1.83
N SER A 234 7.32 2.77 -0.93
CA SER A 234 6.39 3.90 -0.89
C SER A 234 6.80 4.98 0.11
N THR A 235 7.87 4.77 0.86
CA THR A 235 8.35 5.69 1.90
C THR A 235 9.09 6.88 1.28
N PHE A 236 8.82 8.09 1.75
CA PHE A 236 9.46 9.31 1.25
C PHE A 236 9.82 10.29 2.36
N PHE A 237 10.69 11.24 2.03
CA PHE A 237 11.03 12.37 2.90
C PHE A 237 10.07 13.55 2.71
N TYR A 238 9.66 14.17 3.80
CA TYR A 238 8.94 15.43 3.78
C TYR A 238 9.23 16.22 5.05
N ASP A 239 9.74 17.45 4.91
CA ASP A 239 10.01 18.36 6.03
C ASP A 239 10.79 17.72 7.20
N ASN A 240 11.96 17.13 6.90
CA ASN A 240 12.77 16.39 7.88
C ASN A 240 12.00 15.26 8.61
N LYS A 241 11.01 14.66 7.94
CA LYS A 241 10.29 13.47 8.39
C LYS A 241 10.41 12.33 7.38
N ILE A 242 10.38 11.11 7.88
CA ILE A 242 10.18 9.89 7.10
C ILE A 242 8.70 9.53 7.19
N ILE A 243 8.04 9.43 6.04
CA ILE A 243 6.60 9.17 5.97
C ILE A 243 6.36 7.96 5.08
N THR A 244 5.68 6.96 5.66
CA THR A 244 5.12 5.83 4.92
C THR A 244 3.62 6.04 4.78
N PRO A 245 3.06 6.01 3.56
CA PRO A 245 1.62 6.10 3.35
C PRO A 245 0.86 4.90 3.95
N ARG A 246 -0.38 5.12 4.41
CA ARG A 246 -1.27 4.07 4.97
C ARG A 246 -1.81 3.05 3.93
N GLY A 247 -1.39 3.13 2.66
CA GLY A 247 -1.72 2.09 1.67
C GLY A 247 -3.02 2.29 0.87
N TYR A 248 -3.75 3.40 0.98
CA TYR A 248 -4.89 3.68 0.09
C TYR A 248 -4.52 3.88 -1.40
N GLN A 249 -3.23 3.73 -1.75
CA GLN A 249 -2.66 3.96 -3.07
C GLN A 249 -3.11 2.95 -4.14
N ARG A 250 -3.53 1.73 -3.76
CA ARG A 250 -3.88 0.67 -4.73
C ARG A 250 -5.33 0.68 -5.21
N LYS A 251 -6.17 1.62 -4.77
CA LYS A 251 -7.56 1.65 -5.21
C LYS A 251 -7.75 2.27 -6.61
N TYR A 252 -6.78 3.05 -7.14
CA TYR A 252 -7.00 3.85 -8.37
C TYR A 252 -5.87 3.94 -9.41
N THR A 253 -4.69 3.33 -9.21
CA THR A 253 -3.62 3.39 -10.24
C THR A 253 -2.68 2.20 -10.14
N LEU A 254 -2.96 1.16 -10.92
CA LEU A 254 -1.97 0.17 -11.31
C LEU A 254 -1.33 0.67 -12.62
N GLY A 255 -0.04 1.03 -12.59
CA GLY A 255 0.77 1.26 -13.80
C GLY A 255 1.53 2.58 -13.95
N GLU A 256 1.53 3.50 -12.96
CA GLU A 256 2.31 4.75 -13.06
C GLU A 256 3.32 4.89 -11.91
N GLU A 257 4.60 5.07 -12.25
CA GLU A 257 5.70 5.33 -11.30
C GLU A 257 5.63 6.74 -10.66
N VAL A 258 4.84 7.67 -11.23
CA VAL A 258 4.78 9.06 -10.78
C VAL A 258 3.36 9.43 -10.40
N GLN A 259 3.20 9.89 -9.16
CA GLN A 259 1.90 10.30 -8.64
C GLN A 259 1.49 11.70 -9.13
N PRO A 260 0.20 11.90 -9.48
CA PRO A 260 -0.30 13.22 -9.89
C PRO A 260 -0.49 14.20 -8.72
N LEU A 261 -0.68 13.73 -7.48
CA LEU A 261 -0.96 14.57 -6.32
C LEU A 261 0.09 14.43 -5.21
N LYS A 262 0.62 15.56 -4.75
CA LYS A 262 1.56 15.60 -3.62
C LYS A 262 0.83 15.27 -2.30
N PRO A 263 1.48 14.67 -1.29
CA PRO A 263 0.84 14.25 -0.04
C PRO A 263 0.01 15.34 0.68
N HIS A 264 0.46 16.59 0.66
CA HIS A 264 -0.26 17.74 1.23
C HIS A 264 -1.51 18.17 0.43
N GLN A 265 -1.63 17.75 -0.83
CA GLN A 265 -2.82 18.00 -1.65
C GLN A 265 -3.90 16.94 -1.41
N ARG A 266 -3.56 15.78 -0.84
CA ARG A 266 -4.51 14.67 -0.62
C ARG A 266 -5.56 14.98 0.43
N LEU A 267 -5.16 15.62 1.53
CA LEU A 267 -6.06 15.99 2.63
C LEU A 267 -6.90 17.25 2.34
N ARG A 268 -6.75 17.88 1.17
CA ARG A 268 -7.62 19.00 0.79
C ARG A 268 -9.04 18.49 0.61
N LYS A 269 -10.01 19.29 1.06
CA LYS A 269 -11.44 18.96 1.00
C LYS A 269 -11.91 18.65 -0.43
N GLU A 270 -11.24 19.21 -1.43
CA GLU A 270 -11.48 18.92 -2.85
C GLU A 270 -11.11 17.49 -3.28
N ASN A 271 -10.11 16.86 -2.64
CA ASN A 271 -9.55 15.56 -3.04
C ASN A 271 -9.97 14.41 -2.10
N GLU A 272 -10.23 14.71 -0.82
CA GLU A 272 -10.81 13.76 0.15
C GLU A 272 -11.89 14.50 0.97
N PRO A 273 -13.17 14.48 0.54
CA PRO A 273 -14.26 15.28 1.15
C PRO A 273 -14.55 14.99 2.63
N TRP A 274 -14.04 13.87 3.14
CA TRP A 274 -14.20 13.40 4.52
C TRP A 274 -12.97 13.71 5.41
N ALA A 275 -11.90 14.30 4.87
CA ALA A 275 -10.61 14.33 5.56
C ALA A 275 -10.43 15.46 6.58
N LEU A 276 -11.16 16.59 6.52
CA LEU A 276 -10.91 17.72 7.44
C LEU A 276 -12.16 18.58 7.71
N ASP A 277 -12.63 18.54 8.96
CA ASP A 277 -13.43 19.60 9.61
C ASP A 277 -12.57 20.37 10.65
N GLN A 278 -11.30 20.64 10.34
CA GLN A 278 -10.46 21.52 11.17
C GLN A 278 -9.62 22.45 10.31
N GLU A 279 -9.80 23.76 10.52
CA GLU A 279 -9.04 24.83 9.92
C GLU A 279 -7.55 24.71 10.30
N THR A 280 -6.66 24.60 9.32
CA THR A 280 -5.22 24.79 9.54
C THR A 280 -4.64 25.65 8.41
N GLY A 281 -3.85 26.64 8.81
CA GLY A 281 -3.39 27.76 7.98
C GLY A 281 -2.35 27.40 6.92
N GLU A 282 -2.13 28.34 6.01
CA GLU A 282 -1.29 28.22 4.81
C GLU A 282 0.21 28.12 5.15
N ALA A 283 0.87 27.10 4.59
CA ALA A 283 2.32 26.97 4.61
C ALA A 283 2.95 27.78 3.46
N LYS A 284 4.01 28.55 3.75
CA LYS A 284 4.77 29.34 2.77
C LYS A 284 5.86 28.50 2.10
N ASP A 285 5.96 28.61 0.78
CA ASP A 285 6.99 27.97 -0.05
C ASP A 285 8.31 28.74 0.04
N GLY A 286 9.36 28.09 0.53
CA GLY A 286 10.73 28.59 0.48
C GLY A 286 11.73 27.45 0.51
N PHE A 287 12.26 27.07 -0.65
CA PHE A 287 13.44 26.21 -0.75
C PHE A 287 14.38 26.71 -1.85
N GLU A 288 15.67 26.76 -1.53
CA GLU A 288 16.73 26.82 -2.53
C GLU A 288 16.91 25.46 -3.19
N ARG A 289 16.93 25.47 -4.52
CA ARG A 289 17.02 24.28 -5.37
C ARG A 289 18.50 23.97 -5.62
N ILE A 290 19.01 22.85 -5.10
CA ILE A 290 20.33 22.35 -5.48
C ILE A 290 20.21 21.67 -6.85
N GLU A 291 20.93 22.19 -7.85
CA GLU A 291 20.96 21.61 -9.20
C GLU A 291 21.88 20.38 -9.24
N VAL A 292 21.31 19.23 -9.59
CA VAL A 292 22.06 18.00 -9.87
C VAL A 292 22.36 17.94 -11.39
N PRO A 293 23.60 17.72 -11.84
CA PRO A 293 23.91 17.62 -13.26
C PRO A 293 23.24 16.38 -13.89
N LYS A 294 22.41 16.59 -14.91
CA LYS A 294 21.84 15.49 -15.73
C LYS A 294 22.97 14.83 -16.54
N LYS A 295 23.49 13.69 -16.07
CA LYS A 295 24.14 12.72 -16.96
C LYS A 295 23.05 11.91 -17.67
N LEU A 296 23.08 11.89 -19.00
CA LEU A 296 22.26 10.99 -19.82
C LEU A 296 22.53 9.55 -19.38
N LYS A 297 21.53 8.91 -18.77
CA LYS A 297 21.57 7.49 -18.43
C LYS A 297 21.32 6.69 -19.71
N LYS A 298 22.32 5.93 -20.17
CA LYS A 298 22.05 4.72 -20.96
C LYS A 298 21.32 3.73 -20.06
N SER A 299 20.41 2.95 -20.63
CA SER A 299 19.57 2.04 -19.84
C SER A 299 20.47 1.02 -19.13
N THR A 300 20.13 0.66 -17.89
CA THR A 300 20.90 -0.31 -17.10
C THR A 300 21.04 -1.66 -17.83
N LEU A 301 20.06 -1.98 -18.68
CA LEU A 301 20.06 -3.15 -19.55
C LEU A 301 21.16 -3.06 -20.62
N GLU A 302 21.34 -1.89 -21.25
CA GLU A 302 22.38 -1.68 -22.28
C GLU A 302 23.80 -1.81 -21.71
N MET A 303 24.01 -1.31 -20.49
CA MET A 303 25.31 -1.45 -19.81
C MET A 303 25.59 -2.91 -19.41
N ALA A 304 24.56 -3.65 -19.01
CA ALA A 304 24.68 -5.07 -18.69
C ALA A 304 24.98 -5.91 -19.95
N HIS A 305 24.34 -5.60 -21.08
CA HIS A 305 24.61 -6.29 -22.35
C HIS A 305 26.01 -6.01 -22.89
N MET A 306 26.49 -4.76 -22.81
CA MET A 306 27.87 -4.41 -23.20
C MET A 306 28.91 -5.11 -22.32
N ALA A 307 28.67 -5.18 -21.01
CA ALA A 307 29.56 -5.87 -20.08
C ALA A 307 29.59 -7.39 -20.34
N LEU A 308 28.45 -7.98 -20.71
CA LEU A 308 28.35 -9.40 -21.07
C LEU A 308 29.10 -9.70 -22.38
N GLU A 309 28.94 -8.84 -23.40
CA GLU A 309 29.65 -8.95 -24.69
C GLU A 309 31.18 -8.90 -24.53
N LEU A 310 31.67 -8.03 -23.65
CA LEU A 310 33.11 -7.86 -23.37
C LEU A 310 33.74 -9.07 -22.66
N VAL A 311 32.94 -9.88 -21.98
CA VAL A 311 33.45 -10.99 -21.13
C VAL A 311 33.21 -12.37 -21.76
N SER A 312 32.08 -12.60 -22.44
CA SER A 312 31.71 -13.95 -22.90
C SER A 312 31.71 -14.15 -24.42
N GLY A 313 31.78 -13.08 -25.22
CA GLY A 313 31.70 -13.16 -26.69
C GLY A 313 30.40 -13.78 -27.24
N LYS A 314 29.41 -14.09 -26.39
CA LYS A 314 28.08 -14.58 -26.74
C LYS A 314 27.04 -14.02 -25.76
N SER A 315 26.05 -13.34 -26.35
CA SER A 315 24.86 -12.85 -25.68
C SER A 315 23.81 -13.96 -25.60
N THR A 316 23.79 -14.71 -24.51
CA THR A 316 22.59 -15.49 -24.14
C THR A 316 22.45 -15.51 -22.62
N PRO A 317 21.30 -15.08 -22.06
CA PRO A 317 21.08 -15.05 -20.62
C PRO A 317 20.95 -16.46 -20.06
N ILE A 318 21.71 -16.75 -19.01
CA ILE A 318 21.63 -17.98 -18.22
C ILE A 318 20.71 -17.68 -17.03
N VAL A 319 19.52 -18.28 -17.04
CA VAL A 319 18.40 -18.16 -16.08
C VAL A 319 17.51 -16.91 -16.25
N LYS A 320 16.43 -17.07 -17.03
CA LYS A 320 15.18 -16.32 -16.84
C LYS A 320 14.40 -17.01 -15.71
N GLN A 321 14.27 -16.36 -14.56
CA GLN A 321 13.16 -16.69 -13.65
C GLN A 321 11.92 -16.03 -14.24
N THR A 322 11.00 -16.85 -14.74
CA THR A 322 9.70 -16.47 -15.27
C THR A 322 8.84 -15.94 -14.11
N MET A 323 8.73 -14.62 -13.99
CA MET A 323 7.71 -14.00 -13.16
C MET A 323 6.44 -13.88 -14.01
N GLU A 324 5.53 -14.82 -13.83
CA GLU A 324 4.22 -14.76 -14.48
C GLU A 324 3.39 -13.64 -13.85
N SER A 325 3.28 -12.52 -14.55
CA SER A 325 2.30 -11.48 -14.20
C SER A 325 0.93 -11.88 -14.75
N ILE A 326 -0.11 -11.76 -13.92
CA ILE A 326 -1.49 -11.94 -14.38
C ILE A 326 -1.84 -10.77 -15.31
N PHE A 327 -2.13 -11.09 -16.56
CA PHE A 327 -2.63 -10.15 -17.56
C PHE A 327 -4.16 -10.25 -17.60
N GLU A 328 -4.83 -9.12 -17.36
CA GLU A 328 -6.29 -9.04 -17.33
C GLU A 328 -6.78 -8.08 -18.43
N PHE A 329 -7.75 -8.52 -19.24
CA PHE A 329 -8.32 -7.74 -20.32
C PHE A 329 -9.77 -8.14 -20.61
N ALA A 330 -10.54 -7.23 -21.21
CA ALA A 330 -11.89 -7.50 -21.66
C ALA A 330 -11.92 -7.77 -23.18
N VAL A 331 -12.68 -8.78 -23.58
CA VAL A 331 -12.87 -9.18 -24.98
C VAL A 331 -14.34 -9.09 -25.37
N SER A 332 -14.60 -8.60 -26.58
CA SER A 332 -15.93 -8.55 -27.19
C SER A 332 -15.86 -8.86 -28.69
N PRO A 333 -16.87 -9.53 -29.28
CA PRO A 333 -16.95 -9.72 -30.73
C PRO A 333 -17.34 -8.44 -31.51
N GLY A 334 -17.61 -7.34 -30.82
CA GLY A 334 -17.84 -6.02 -31.42
C GLY A 334 -18.46 -5.03 -30.42
N VAL A 335 -18.76 -3.82 -30.91
CA VAL A 335 -19.48 -2.79 -30.11
C VAL A 335 -20.98 -3.04 -30.10
N ALA A 336 -21.50 -3.50 -31.25
CA ALA A 336 -22.91 -3.84 -31.47
C ALA A 336 -23.14 -5.33 -31.77
N ASN A 337 -22.05 -6.11 -31.83
CA ASN A 337 -22.07 -7.55 -32.08
C ASN A 337 -21.86 -8.30 -30.77
N LYS A 338 -22.66 -9.33 -30.51
CA LYS A 338 -22.54 -10.26 -29.37
C LYS A 338 -22.31 -11.71 -29.79
N ILE A 339 -22.20 -11.96 -31.10
CA ILE A 339 -22.04 -13.30 -31.63
C ILE A 339 -20.54 -13.61 -31.67
N ILE A 340 -20.12 -14.53 -30.80
CA ILE A 340 -18.78 -15.14 -30.85
C ILE A 340 -18.86 -16.36 -31.75
N THR A 341 -18.03 -16.40 -32.79
CA THR A 341 -17.96 -17.57 -33.68
C THR A 341 -17.29 -18.75 -32.97
N PRO A 342 -17.54 -20.00 -33.40
CA PRO A 342 -16.84 -21.16 -32.85
C PRO A 342 -15.31 -21.02 -32.89
N LYS A 343 -14.77 -20.43 -33.96
CA LYS A 343 -13.33 -20.16 -34.11
C LYS A 343 -12.80 -19.20 -33.04
N GLN A 344 -13.52 -18.09 -32.80
CA GLN A 344 -13.18 -17.13 -31.75
C GLN A 344 -13.32 -17.75 -30.35
N MET A 345 -14.34 -18.57 -30.11
CA MET A 345 -14.53 -19.26 -28.82
C MET A 345 -13.39 -20.26 -28.55
N MET A 346 -12.97 -21.03 -29.55
CA MET A 346 -11.82 -21.93 -29.44
C MET A 346 -10.53 -21.15 -29.15
N LEU A 347 -10.30 -20.04 -29.85
CA LEU A 347 -9.13 -19.18 -29.59
C LEU A 347 -9.14 -18.63 -28.16
N LEU A 348 -10.30 -18.20 -27.64
CA LEU A 348 -10.43 -17.72 -26.27
C LEU A 348 -10.12 -18.81 -25.24
N ALA A 349 -10.62 -20.03 -25.45
CA ALA A 349 -10.31 -21.17 -24.60
C ALA A 349 -8.82 -21.55 -24.66
N GLU A 350 -8.22 -21.50 -25.85
CA GLU A 350 -6.78 -21.76 -26.05
C GLU A 350 -5.92 -20.72 -25.32
N ILE A 351 -6.27 -19.43 -25.42
CA ILE A 351 -5.56 -18.34 -24.75
C ILE A 351 -5.72 -18.42 -23.23
N ALA A 352 -6.91 -18.77 -22.73
CA ALA A 352 -7.14 -18.94 -21.30
C ALA A 352 -6.34 -20.13 -20.74
N GLY A 353 -6.23 -21.23 -21.48
CA GLY A 353 -5.54 -22.44 -21.02
C GLY A 353 -6.20 -23.06 -19.79
N GLU A 354 -5.45 -23.87 -19.06
CA GLU A 354 -5.95 -24.54 -17.83
C GLU A 354 -5.90 -23.65 -16.58
N GLU A 355 -5.02 -22.64 -16.58
CA GLU A 355 -4.77 -21.78 -15.43
C GLU A 355 -5.48 -20.42 -15.50
N GLY A 356 -5.92 -20.02 -16.69
CA GLY A 356 -6.65 -18.77 -16.91
C GLY A 356 -8.13 -18.87 -16.59
N THR A 357 -8.78 -17.71 -16.53
CA THR A 357 -10.22 -17.59 -16.27
C THR A 357 -10.91 -16.76 -17.33
N ILE A 358 -12.15 -17.12 -17.64
CA ILE A 358 -13.04 -16.35 -18.51
C ILE A 358 -14.33 -16.07 -17.72
N GLU A 359 -14.59 -14.80 -17.44
CA GLU A 359 -15.79 -14.34 -16.75
C GLU A 359 -16.72 -13.61 -17.72
N TYR A 360 -17.99 -14.01 -17.76
CA TYR A 360 -19.02 -13.30 -18.54
C TYR A 360 -19.64 -12.19 -17.69
N THR A 361 -19.46 -10.95 -18.14
CA THR A 361 -19.83 -9.75 -17.37
C THR A 361 -21.28 -9.31 -17.64
N PRO A 362 -21.95 -8.60 -16.70
CA PRO A 362 -23.23 -7.91 -16.96
C PRO A 362 -23.19 -6.96 -18.16
N GLU A 363 -21.99 -6.49 -18.48
CA GLU A 363 -21.65 -5.64 -19.61
C GLU A 363 -21.59 -6.39 -20.95
N HIS A 364 -21.89 -7.70 -20.96
CA HIS A 364 -21.84 -8.62 -22.11
C HIS A 364 -20.46 -8.73 -22.77
N ARG A 365 -19.41 -8.64 -21.96
CA ARG A 365 -18.02 -8.87 -22.38
C ARG A 365 -17.46 -10.08 -21.66
N LEU A 366 -16.45 -10.69 -22.24
CA LEU A 366 -15.66 -11.74 -21.61
C LEU A 366 -14.43 -11.10 -20.98
N LEU A 367 -14.34 -11.12 -19.66
CA LEU A 367 -13.14 -10.72 -18.93
C LEU A 367 -12.22 -11.94 -18.83
N VAL A 368 -11.02 -11.82 -19.37
CA VAL A 368 -10.03 -12.89 -19.45
C VAL A 368 -8.86 -12.54 -18.55
N LYS A 369 -8.46 -13.48 -17.69
CA LYS A 369 -7.28 -13.36 -16.82
C LYS A 369 -6.35 -14.53 -17.08
N ILE A 370 -5.12 -14.25 -17.47
CA ILE A 370 -4.13 -15.29 -17.81
C ILE A 370 -2.75 -14.94 -17.24
N PRO A 371 -1.99 -15.92 -16.73
CA PRO A 371 -0.56 -15.74 -16.53
C PRO A 371 0.15 -15.71 -17.89
N THR A 372 0.81 -14.61 -18.24
CA THR A 372 1.56 -14.52 -19.51
C THR A 372 2.72 -13.53 -19.44
N GLU A 373 3.81 -13.84 -20.15
CA GLU A 373 4.95 -12.92 -20.36
C GLU A 373 4.80 -12.07 -21.64
N GLN A 374 3.83 -12.40 -22.50
CA GLN A 374 3.72 -11.84 -23.86
C GLN A 374 2.30 -11.28 -24.12
N PRO A 375 1.88 -10.22 -23.41
CA PRO A 375 0.55 -9.65 -23.56
C PRO A 375 0.30 -9.10 -24.97
N GLU A 376 1.31 -8.56 -25.67
CA GLU A 376 1.12 -8.04 -27.03
C GLU A 376 0.78 -9.15 -28.05
N GLU A 377 1.36 -10.33 -27.89
CA GLU A 377 1.08 -11.48 -28.77
C GLU A 377 -0.36 -11.96 -28.60
N VAL A 378 -0.81 -12.06 -27.35
CA VAL A 378 -2.19 -12.43 -27.01
C VAL A 378 -3.18 -11.44 -27.61
N VAL A 379 -2.93 -10.13 -27.44
CA VAL A 379 -3.78 -9.07 -28.00
C VAL A 379 -3.78 -9.12 -29.54
N GLY A 380 -2.63 -9.37 -30.17
CA GLY A 380 -2.50 -9.51 -31.62
C GLY A 380 -3.37 -10.64 -32.17
N ARG A 381 -3.22 -11.85 -31.62
CA ARG A 381 -4.00 -13.03 -32.02
C ARG A 381 -5.51 -12.83 -31.92
N LEU A 382 -5.98 -12.18 -30.85
CA LEU A 382 -7.40 -11.88 -30.66
C LEU A 382 -7.92 -10.88 -31.69
N ARG A 383 -7.13 -9.83 -31.98
CA ARG A 383 -7.49 -8.81 -32.98
C ARG A 383 -7.48 -9.36 -34.40
N ASP A 384 -6.57 -10.28 -34.72
CA ASP A 384 -6.50 -10.94 -36.03
C ASP A 384 -7.76 -11.77 -36.31
N GLU A 385 -8.39 -12.34 -35.27
CA GLU A 385 -9.69 -13.00 -35.35
C GLU A 385 -10.89 -12.06 -35.22
N GLY A 386 -10.66 -10.74 -35.30
CA GLY A 386 -11.71 -9.72 -35.29
C GLY A 386 -12.35 -9.47 -33.92
N LEU A 387 -11.70 -9.88 -32.82
CA LEU A 387 -12.16 -9.56 -31.47
C LEU A 387 -11.64 -8.18 -31.04
N LEU A 388 -12.52 -7.40 -30.41
CA LEU A 388 -12.14 -6.17 -29.72
C LEU A 388 -11.54 -6.52 -28.37
N VAL A 389 -10.32 -6.05 -28.13
CA VAL A 389 -9.61 -6.22 -26.86
C VAL A 389 -9.45 -4.85 -26.19
N LEU A 390 -9.97 -4.73 -24.98
CA LEU A 390 -10.02 -3.50 -24.21
C LEU A 390 -9.31 -3.69 -22.85
N PRO A 391 -8.60 -2.65 -22.36
CA PRO A 391 -8.09 -2.64 -20.99
C PRO A 391 -9.25 -2.67 -19.99
N ILE A 392 -8.97 -3.09 -18.76
CA ILE A 392 -9.93 -3.08 -17.65
C ILE A 392 -9.54 -2.00 -16.62
N GLY A 393 -10.48 -1.65 -15.74
CA GLY A 393 -10.30 -0.65 -14.68
C GLY A 393 -11.01 0.68 -15.00
N ASP A 394 -10.43 1.79 -14.58
CA ASP A 394 -10.99 3.14 -14.75
C ASP A 394 -10.77 3.66 -16.19
N VAL A 395 -11.44 3.01 -17.14
CA VAL A 395 -11.35 3.30 -18.58
C VAL A 395 -12.72 3.60 -19.17
N LEU A 396 -12.72 4.20 -20.36
CA LEU A 396 -13.92 4.48 -21.13
C LEU A 396 -14.42 3.22 -21.86
N ASN A 397 -15.68 2.90 -21.63
CA ASN A 397 -16.36 1.74 -22.21
C ASN A 397 -17.49 2.18 -23.14
N VAL A 398 -17.44 1.75 -24.40
CA VAL A 398 -18.51 1.99 -25.37
C VAL A 398 -19.30 0.71 -25.60
N LYS A 399 -20.63 0.83 -25.65
CA LYS A 399 -21.51 -0.26 -26.06
C LYS A 399 -22.70 0.25 -26.85
N ALA A 400 -23.19 -0.57 -27.78
CA ALA A 400 -24.32 -0.25 -28.61
C ALA A 400 -25.41 -1.31 -28.56
N CYS A 401 -26.62 -0.95 -29.01
CA CYS A 401 -27.74 -1.87 -29.19
C CYS A 401 -27.34 -3.16 -29.91
N ASP A 402 -27.77 -4.30 -29.38
CA ASP A 402 -27.34 -5.64 -29.86
C ASP A 402 -28.47 -6.68 -29.95
N PHE A 403 -29.70 -6.37 -29.53
CA PHE A 403 -30.80 -7.35 -29.46
C PHE A 403 -31.69 -7.44 -30.71
N CYS A 404 -31.73 -6.42 -31.56
CA CYS A 404 -32.55 -6.39 -32.79
C CYS A 404 -31.74 -5.95 -34.02
N TYR A 405 -32.30 -6.08 -35.22
CA TYR A 405 -31.63 -5.58 -36.44
C TYR A 405 -32.03 -4.14 -36.82
N GLY A 406 -33.21 -3.65 -36.42
CA GLY A 406 -33.64 -2.23 -36.42
C GLY A 406 -33.28 -1.37 -37.66
N GLU A 407 -33.20 -0.04 -37.47
CA GLU A 407 -32.58 0.92 -38.42
C GLU A 407 -31.09 1.12 -38.09
N LYS A 408 -30.39 0.04 -37.72
CA LYS A 408 -29.04 0.11 -37.15
C LYS A 408 -27.94 0.38 -38.18
N ALA A 409 -28.19 0.09 -39.45
CA ALA A 409 -27.17 0.18 -40.50
C ALA A 409 -26.57 1.58 -40.63
N GLU A 410 -27.37 2.64 -40.44
CA GLU A 410 -26.90 4.03 -40.57
C GLU A 410 -26.19 4.55 -39.31
N SER A 411 -26.42 3.95 -38.13
CA SER A 411 -25.95 4.51 -36.84
C SER A 411 -24.81 3.72 -36.20
N ILE A 412 -24.71 2.40 -36.40
CA ILE A 412 -23.64 1.57 -35.82
C ILE A 412 -22.22 1.98 -36.23
N PRO A 413 -21.93 2.41 -37.48
CA PRO A 413 -20.59 2.86 -37.85
C PRO A 413 -20.05 3.97 -36.93
N TYR A 414 -20.93 4.88 -36.47
CA TYR A 414 -20.55 5.93 -35.52
C TYR A 414 -20.24 5.36 -34.13
N ALA A 415 -20.97 4.33 -33.67
CA ALA A 415 -20.66 3.66 -32.41
C ALA A 415 -19.29 2.95 -32.46
N GLU A 416 -18.97 2.34 -33.60
CA GLU A 416 -17.65 1.72 -33.85
C GLU A 416 -16.54 2.78 -33.91
N GLU A 417 -16.80 3.94 -34.52
CA GLU A 417 -15.88 5.07 -34.55
C GLU A 417 -15.62 5.66 -33.16
N ILE A 418 -16.67 5.82 -32.34
CA ILE A 418 -16.57 6.25 -30.94
C ILE A 418 -15.72 5.25 -30.15
N ALA A 419 -15.98 3.94 -30.29
CA ALA A 419 -15.21 2.90 -29.62
C ALA A 419 -13.74 2.88 -30.07
N LYS A 420 -13.48 3.08 -31.37
CA LYS A 420 -12.12 3.12 -31.92
C LYS A 420 -11.33 4.34 -31.44
N THR A 421 -12.00 5.49 -31.33
CA THR A 421 -11.36 6.78 -31.02
C THR A 421 -11.20 6.98 -29.51
N LEU A 422 -12.20 6.58 -28.73
CA LEU A 422 -12.30 6.91 -27.30
C LEU A 422 -12.28 5.66 -26.39
N GLY A 423 -12.59 4.48 -26.91
CA GLY A 423 -12.67 3.25 -26.13
C GLY A 423 -11.32 2.85 -25.51
N GLY A 424 -11.35 2.43 -24.25
CA GLY A 424 -10.15 2.06 -23.49
C GLY A 424 -9.32 3.25 -23.01
N MET A 425 -9.75 4.49 -23.26
CA MET A 425 -9.09 5.68 -22.71
C MET A 425 -9.13 5.66 -21.17
N LYS A 426 -7.99 5.85 -20.53
CA LYS A 426 -7.88 5.98 -19.07
C LYS A 426 -8.52 7.29 -18.57
N LEU A 427 -9.36 7.18 -17.54
CA LEU A 427 -10.14 8.25 -16.96
C LEU A 427 -10.03 8.28 -15.43
N PRO A 428 -10.40 9.39 -14.76
CA PRO A 428 -10.39 9.48 -13.29
C PRO A 428 -11.27 8.44 -12.60
N LYS A 429 -12.35 8.02 -13.26
CA LYS A 429 -13.21 6.90 -12.89
C LYS A 429 -13.80 6.26 -14.14
N GLU A 430 -14.10 4.95 -14.10
CA GLU A 430 -14.79 4.24 -15.18
C GLU A 430 -15.99 5.04 -15.72
N LEU A 431 -16.13 5.05 -17.05
CA LEU A 431 -17.17 5.80 -17.75
C LEU A 431 -17.78 4.94 -18.84
N HIS A 432 -19.10 4.85 -18.85
CA HIS A 432 -19.85 4.10 -19.85
C HIS A 432 -20.54 5.04 -20.84
N ILE A 433 -20.32 4.78 -22.14
CA ILE A 433 -21.08 5.36 -23.23
C ILE A 433 -22.05 4.32 -23.76
N GLY A 434 -23.34 4.56 -23.54
CA GLY A 434 -24.43 3.79 -24.11
C GLY A 434 -24.85 4.35 -25.46
N PHE A 435 -24.99 3.50 -26.46
CA PHE A 435 -25.38 3.90 -27.81
C PHE A 435 -26.64 3.17 -28.27
N ASN A 436 -27.70 3.94 -28.51
CA ASN A 436 -28.94 3.46 -29.08
C ASN A 436 -29.02 3.77 -30.56
N GLY A 437 -28.96 2.75 -31.41
CA GLY A 437 -29.03 2.90 -32.87
C GLY A 437 -30.40 3.30 -33.44
N CYS A 438 -31.43 3.46 -32.61
CA CYS A 438 -32.75 3.97 -33.03
C CYS A 438 -33.49 4.64 -31.86
N GLY A 439 -34.54 5.40 -32.19
CA GLY A 439 -35.31 6.20 -31.23
C GLY A 439 -36.14 5.40 -30.22
N MET A 440 -36.21 4.07 -30.35
CA MET A 440 -36.88 3.21 -29.36
C MET A 440 -36.10 3.08 -28.05
N ALA A 441 -34.79 3.41 -28.05
CA ALA A 441 -33.95 3.47 -26.86
C ALA A 441 -33.91 2.20 -25.95
N CYS A 442 -34.26 1.01 -26.46
CA CYS A 442 -34.44 -0.20 -25.62
C CYS A 442 -33.17 -0.72 -24.91
N TYR A 443 -31.98 -0.39 -25.44
CA TYR A 443 -30.69 -0.73 -24.82
C TYR A 443 -30.35 0.09 -23.55
N ARG A 444 -31.23 0.99 -23.11
CA ARG A 444 -31.06 1.79 -21.89
C ARG A 444 -29.83 2.72 -21.92
N ALA A 445 -29.41 3.24 -23.08
CA ALA A 445 -28.27 4.17 -23.16
C ALA A 445 -28.43 5.39 -22.23
N VAL A 446 -29.67 5.84 -21.99
CA VAL A 446 -29.96 6.97 -21.09
C VAL A 446 -29.64 6.65 -19.61
N PHE A 447 -29.35 5.40 -19.26
CA PHE A 447 -28.89 4.99 -17.94
C PHE A 447 -27.36 4.81 -17.83
N ASP A 448 -26.62 4.98 -18.93
CA ASP A 448 -25.15 5.02 -18.90
C ASP A 448 -24.64 6.43 -18.60
N ASP A 449 -23.37 6.56 -18.20
CA ASP A 449 -22.77 7.85 -17.82
C ASP A 449 -22.94 8.90 -18.95
N ILE A 450 -22.80 8.47 -20.21
CA ILE A 450 -23.20 9.24 -21.40
C ILE A 450 -24.11 8.36 -22.27
N GLY A 451 -25.32 8.86 -22.56
CA GLY A 451 -26.29 8.18 -23.41
C GLY A 451 -26.41 8.85 -24.77
N ILE A 452 -26.43 8.07 -25.84
CA ILE A 452 -26.61 8.54 -27.21
C ILE A 452 -27.81 7.81 -27.81
N VAL A 453 -28.76 8.55 -28.39
CA VAL A 453 -29.93 7.99 -29.05
C VAL A 453 -30.01 8.51 -30.48
N TYR A 454 -29.94 7.61 -31.46
CA TYR A 454 -30.10 7.96 -32.87
C TYR A 454 -31.57 8.02 -33.26
N ARG A 455 -32.01 9.16 -33.80
CA ARG A 455 -33.40 9.35 -34.24
C ARG A 455 -33.45 10.42 -35.33
N LYS A 456 -34.29 10.22 -36.36
CA LYS A 456 -34.46 11.18 -37.48
C LYS A 456 -33.13 11.60 -38.11
N LYS A 457 -32.20 10.64 -38.30
CA LYS A 457 -30.85 10.84 -38.84
C LYS A 457 -29.89 11.71 -38.02
N LYS A 458 -30.24 11.99 -36.77
CA LYS A 458 -29.43 12.80 -35.85
C LYS A 458 -29.29 12.12 -34.49
N PHE A 459 -28.46 12.68 -33.63
CA PHE A 459 -28.18 12.15 -32.30
C PHE A 459 -28.74 13.04 -31.18
N ASP A 460 -29.42 12.41 -30.24
CA ASP A 460 -29.82 13.01 -28.98
C ASP A 460 -28.82 12.57 -27.90
N LEU A 461 -28.32 13.52 -27.11
CA LEU A 461 -27.25 13.31 -26.14
C LEU A 461 -27.76 13.48 -24.71
N PHE A 462 -27.38 12.55 -23.85
CA PHE A 462 -27.71 12.51 -22.44
C PHE A 462 -26.43 12.38 -21.61
N ILE A 463 -26.33 13.08 -20.48
CA ILE A 463 -25.13 13.05 -19.62
C ILE A 463 -25.52 12.89 -18.15
N GLY A 464 -24.73 12.11 -17.41
CA GLY A 464 -24.72 12.11 -15.95
C GLY A 464 -25.70 11.14 -15.30
N ALA A 465 -25.85 9.92 -15.84
CA ALA A 465 -26.62 8.88 -15.14
C ALA A 465 -25.89 8.35 -13.91
N LYS A 466 -26.66 7.83 -12.96
CA LYS A 466 -26.19 6.90 -11.91
C LYS A 466 -26.91 5.56 -12.14
N PRO A 467 -26.27 4.56 -12.77
CA PRO A 467 -26.94 3.32 -13.20
C PRO A 467 -27.35 2.41 -12.02
N VAL A 468 -26.67 2.51 -10.88
CA VAL A 468 -26.79 1.59 -9.75
C VAL A 468 -26.87 2.32 -8.40
N GLY A 469 -27.39 1.64 -7.37
CA GLY A 469 -27.49 2.14 -6.00
C GLY A 469 -28.83 2.80 -5.67
N ARG A 470 -29.02 3.18 -4.39
CA ARG A 470 -30.30 3.69 -3.86
C ARG A 470 -30.75 5.02 -4.49
N THR A 471 -29.80 5.83 -4.98
CA THR A 471 -30.07 7.13 -5.61
C THR A 471 -29.88 7.07 -7.13
N ALA A 472 -30.02 5.88 -7.73
CA ALA A 472 -29.90 5.69 -9.17
C ALA A 472 -30.87 6.61 -9.93
N HIS A 473 -30.39 7.18 -11.03
CA HIS A 473 -31.15 8.08 -11.88
C HIS A 473 -30.63 8.03 -13.32
N ALA A 474 -31.51 8.36 -14.26
CA ALA A 474 -31.17 8.46 -15.67
C ALA A 474 -30.34 9.73 -15.94
N ALA A 475 -29.55 9.70 -17.00
CA ALA A 475 -28.85 10.86 -17.52
C ALA A 475 -29.83 11.95 -17.97
N GLN A 476 -29.46 13.21 -17.79
CA GLN A 476 -30.27 14.33 -18.26
C GLN A 476 -30.07 14.55 -19.77
N PRO A 477 -31.12 14.92 -20.53
CA PRO A 477 -30.96 15.36 -21.91
C PRO A 477 -30.19 16.67 -21.95
N VAL A 478 -29.17 16.75 -22.80
CA VAL A 478 -28.32 17.95 -22.94
C VAL A 478 -28.31 18.53 -24.35
N ALA A 479 -28.51 17.69 -25.37
CA ALA A 479 -28.64 18.13 -26.76
C ALA A 479 -29.60 17.21 -27.52
N GLU A 480 -30.37 17.79 -28.44
CA GLU A 480 -31.26 17.07 -29.36
C GLU A 480 -30.85 17.42 -30.79
N GLY A 481 -30.84 16.43 -31.68
CA GLY A 481 -30.60 16.67 -33.10
C GLY A 481 -29.16 17.07 -33.46
N VAL A 482 -28.16 16.52 -32.76
CA VAL A 482 -26.74 16.67 -33.10
C VAL A 482 -26.45 15.99 -34.44
N GLU A 483 -25.76 16.69 -35.34
CA GLU A 483 -25.39 16.12 -36.64
C GLU A 483 -24.41 14.95 -36.48
N PRO A 484 -24.49 13.90 -37.32
CA PRO A 484 -23.65 12.72 -37.17
C PRO A 484 -22.15 12.99 -37.17
N GLU A 485 -21.68 13.98 -37.93
CA GLU A 485 -20.28 14.35 -38.04
C GLU A 485 -19.76 15.05 -36.77
N GLU A 486 -20.66 15.66 -35.99
CA GLU A 486 -20.32 16.44 -34.79
C GLU A 486 -20.32 15.60 -33.51
N ILE A 487 -20.86 14.38 -33.53
CA ILE A 487 -21.02 13.58 -32.31
C ILE A 487 -19.67 13.16 -31.71
N VAL A 488 -18.72 12.70 -32.52
CA VAL A 488 -17.40 12.26 -32.05
C VAL A 488 -16.58 13.45 -31.51
N PRO A 489 -16.46 14.58 -32.24
CA PRO A 489 -15.83 15.80 -31.70
C PRO A 489 -16.46 16.31 -30.42
N LEU A 490 -17.80 16.29 -30.32
CA LEU A 490 -18.52 16.75 -29.15
C LEU A 490 -18.21 15.87 -27.92
N LEU A 491 -18.28 14.54 -28.08
CA LEU A 491 -17.94 13.60 -27.01
C LEU A 491 -16.50 13.77 -26.55
N THR A 492 -15.57 13.94 -27.49
CA THR A 492 -14.16 14.13 -27.19
C THR A 492 -13.95 15.34 -26.30
N LYS A 493 -14.57 16.48 -26.62
CA LYS A 493 -14.53 17.69 -25.79
C LYS A 493 -15.09 17.48 -24.38
N ILE A 494 -16.22 16.77 -24.26
CA ILE A 494 -16.84 16.46 -22.96
C ILE A 494 -15.92 15.58 -22.12
N ILE A 495 -15.35 14.54 -22.72
CA ILE A 495 -14.49 13.57 -22.03
C ILE A 495 -13.16 14.21 -21.64
N ASP A 496 -12.57 15.04 -22.50
CA ASP A 496 -11.35 15.78 -22.19
C ASP A 496 -11.57 16.77 -21.04
N GLU A 497 -12.70 17.48 -21.04
CA GLU A 497 -13.06 18.38 -19.93
C GLU A 497 -13.20 17.59 -18.62
N TYR A 498 -13.91 16.46 -18.63
CA TYR A 498 -14.03 15.58 -17.47
C TYR A 498 -12.68 15.04 -17.02
N LYS A 499 -11.85 14.54 -17.94
CA LYS A 499 -10.54 13.98 -17.65
C LYS A 499 -9.58 14.99 -17.03
N GLN A 500 -9.65 16.26 -17.46
CA GLN A 500 -8.79 17.33 -16.97
C GLN A 500 -9.25 17.90 -15.62
N ASN A 501 -10.56 17.93 -15.35
CA ASN A 501 -11.13 18.69 -14.24
C ASN A 501 -11.81 17.84 -13.14
N ALA A 502 -12.02 16.55 -13.37
CA ALA A 502 -12.59 15.66 -12.36
C ALA A 502 -11.55 15.25 -11.31
N HIS A 503 -12.01 15.08 -10.08
CA HIS A 503 -11.18 14.56 -9.00
C HIS A 503 -10.90 13.06 -9.21
N PRO A 504 -9.81 12.52 -8.62
CA PRO A 504 -9.56 11.08 -8.65
C PRO A 504 -10.76 10.30 -8.12
N ASN A 505 -11.18 9.24 -8.82
CA ASN A 505 -12.34 8.41 -8.50
C ASN A 505 -13.71 9.13 -8.48
N GLU A 506 -13.80 10.35 -9.03
CA GLU A 506 -15.07 11.04 -9.19
C GLU A 506 -15.81 10.53 -10.42
N ARG A 507 -17.05 10.01 -10.27
CA ARG A 507 -17.91 9.63 -11.40
C ARG A 507 -18.40 10.87 -12.16
N LEU A 508 -18.66 10.73 -13.46
CA LEU A 508 -19.12 11.82 -14.33
C LEU A 508 -20.35 12.57 -13.79
N PHE A 509 -21.34 11.86 -13.22
CA PHE A 509 -22.52 12.52 -12.64
C PHE A 509 -22.19 13.38 -11.40
N LYS A 510 -21.23 12.94 -10.57
CA LYS A 510 -20.76 13.72 -9.39
C LYS A 510 -19.99 14.95 -9.86
N TYR A 511 -19.12 14.77 -10.86
CA TYR A 511 -18.43 15.88 -11.54
C TYR A 511 -19.44 16.91 -12.05
N PHE A 512 -20.43 16.49 -12.85
CA PHE A 512 -21.43 17.41 -13.42
C PHE A 512 -22.25 18.13 -12.33
N LYS A 513 -22.64 17.40 -11.28
CA LYS A 513 -23.33 17.97 -10.12
C LYS A 513 -22.49 19.01 -9.38
N ARG A 514 -21.18 18.83 -9.32
CA ARG A 514 -20.23 19.73 -8.64
C ARG A 514 -19.94 20.97 -9.48
N VAL A 515 -19.53 20.80 -10.74
CA VAL A 515 -19.15 21.92 -11.62
C VAL A 515 -20.35 22.71 -12.13
N LYS A 516 -21.57 22.15 -12.01
CA LYS A 516 -22.84 22.72 -12.48
C LYS A 516 -22.96 22.93 -13.98
N LYS A 517 -21.85 22.87 -14.72
CA LYS A 517 -21.79 23.10 -16.15
C LYS A 517 -20.69 22.26 -16.78
N ILE A 518 -21.02 21.57 -17.86
CA ILE A 518 -20.05 20.89 -18.74
C ILE A 518 -20.21 21.53 -20.12
N LEU A 519 -19.12 22.06 -20.69
CA LEU A 519 -19.17 22.93 -21.86
C LEU A 519 -20.20 24.07 -21.68
N HIS A 520 -21.32 23.99 -22.40
CA HIS A 520 -22.45 24.92 -22.29
C HIS A 520 -23.71 24.28 -21.66
N TYR A 521 -23.66 23.01 -21.31
CA TYR A 521 -24.77 22.25 -20.72
C TYR A 521 -24.83 22.47 -19.22
N THR A 522 -26.02 22.81 -18.71
CA THR A 522 -26.24 23.08 -17.28
C THR A 522 -26.75 21.83 -16.57
N TYR A 523 -26.26 21.58 -15.36
CA TYR A 523 -26.71 20.48 -14.52
C TYR A 523 -28.13 20.70 -14.01
N GLN A 524 -28.95 19.66 -14.08
CA GLN A 524 -30.28 19.52 -13.52
C GLN A 524 -30.27 18.30 -12.62
N ASP A 525 -30.85 18.43 -11.42
CA ASP A 525 -30.89 17.32 -10.49
C ASP A 525 -31.98 16.31 -10.91
N MET A 526 -31.53 15.19 -11.47
CA MET A 526 -32.37 14.07 -11.91
C MET A 526 -32.63 13.05 -10.79
N SER A 527 -32.12 13.28 -9.58
CA SER A 527 -32.32 12.36 -8.45
C SER A 527 -33.77 12.35 -7.96
N CYS A 528 -34.16 11.24 -7.33
CA CYS A 528 -35.48 11.10 -6.76
C CYS A 528 -35.71 12.14 -5.65
N LYS A 529 -36.88 12.78 -5.64
CA LYS A 529 -37.26 13.80 -4.63
C LYS A 529 -37.56 13.23 -3.24
N ILE A 530 -37.46 11.92 -3.07
CA ILE A 530 -37.68 11.25 -1.79
C ILE A 530 -36.36 11.28 -1.01
N GLU A 531 -36.41 11.74 0.23
CA GLU A 531 -35.26 11.65 1.15
C GLU A 531 -34.99 10.17 1.45
N VAL A 532 -33.90 9.65 0.91
CA VAL A 532 -33.42 8.31 1.18
C VAL A 532 -32.21 8.45 2.09
N GLU A 533 -32.27 7.87 3.29
CA GLU A 533 -31.11 7.85 4.20
C GLU A 533 -29.88 7.26 3.48
N PRO A 534 -28.74 7.97 3.50
CA PRO A 534 -27.53 7.52 2.81
C PRO A 534 -27.07 6.19 3.42
N ALA A 535 -26.67 5.25 2.57
CA ALA A 535 -26.17 3.97 3.04
C ALA A 535 -24.82 4.17 3.78
N PRO A 536 -24.51 3.36 4.81
CA PRO A 536 -23.24 3.44 5.55
C PRO A 536 -21.99 3.27 4.68
N CYS A 537 -22.14 2.74 3.47
CA CYS A 537 -21.06 2.44 2.54
C CYS A 537 -20.66 3.61 1.59
N GLY A 538 -21.19 4.82 1.79
CA GLY A 538 -20.63 6.03 1.19
C GLY A 538 -20.98 6.27 -0.28
N ASP A 539 -22.25 6.10 -0.66
CA ASP A 539 -22.75 6.46 -2.00
C ASP A 539 -24.18 7.01 -2.05
#